data_AF-A0A4S2B2S1-F1
#
_entry.id   AF-A0A4S2B2S1-F1
#
_cell.length_a   1.000
_cell.length_b   1.000
_cell.length_c   1.000
_cell.angle_alpha   90.00
_cell.angle_beta   90.00
_cell.angle_gamma   90.00
#
_symmetry.space_group_name_H-M   'P 1'
#
loop_
_entity.id
_entity.type
_entity.pdbx_description
1 polymer ?
#
loop_
_entity_poly.entity_id
_entity_poly.type
_entity_poly.pdbx_seq_one_letter_code
_entity_poly.pdbx_strand_id
1 'polypeptide(L)'
;MKLHLLGASCLLALLSACSSGEEEQTKIPEIPSAKQIPITLNCVASTTSANEKANVGTRVTDWGYESQDKIGLYVVNYNGTTPGTLQNNGNHVNNMRFTYNGTWTPDNEIYWKDESTKADFYCYFPYGTPADVTSYAFSVKEDQSTETAYKACEFLYGKTSGVAPTAEAVNITTKHMFSCAVINVKAGNGFTDETLAQSAISVKMNGIKTGATINLTNGIATATGTAKTILPLENGNNPRIRH
;
A
#
# COMPACT_ATOMS: atom_id res chain seq x y z
N MET A 1 -25.34 -70.33 -33.83
CA MET A 1 -24.53 -71.47 -34.33
C MET A 1 -23.29 -70.91 -34.99
N LYS A 2 -22.12 -71.40 -34.57
CA LYS A 2 -20.82 -71.09 -35.17
C LYS A 2 -20.80 -71.53 -36.63
N LEU A 3 -20.21 -70.73 -37.52
CA LEU A 3 -19.27 -71.28 -38.50
C LEU A 3 -18.29 -70.20 -38.96
N HIS A 4 -17.03 -70.44 -38.61
CA HIS A 4 -15.87 -69.73 -39.13
C HIS A 4 -15.49 -70.31 -40.50
N LEU A 5 -14.70 -69.50 -41.23
CA LEU A 5 -13.39 -69.87 -41.79
C LEU A 5 -13.27 -70.00 -43.32
N LEU A 6 -12.02 -69.72 -43.74
CA LEU A 6 -11.39 -69.69 -45.08
C LEU A 6 -11.56 -68.35 -45.83
N GLY A 7 -10.53 -67.54 -46.06
CA GLY A 7 -9.09 -67.82 -46.13
C GLY A 7 -8.70 -68.01 -47.60
N ALA A 8 -8.31 -66.93 -48.27
CA ALA A 8 -7.61 -66.95 -49.55
C ALA A 8 -6.49 -65.91 -49.49
N SER A 9 -5.29 -66.41 -49.22
CA SER A 9 -4.03 -65.68 -49.38
C SER A 9 -3.69 -65.64 -50.86
N CYS A 10 -3.54 -64.44 -51.42
CA CYS A 10 -2.92 -64.22 -52.72
C CYS A 10 -1.77 -63.24 -52.53
N LEU A 11 -0.58 -63.72 -52.89
CA LEU A 11 0.62 -62.93 -53.17
C LEU A 11 0.30 -61.72 -54.05
N LEU A 12 0.90 -60.57 -53.76
CA LEU A 12 1.65 -59.83 -54.77
C LEU A 12 2.63 -58.87 -54.09
N ALA A 13 3.92 -59.13 -54.29
CA ALA A 13 4.99 -58.19 -53.99
C ALA A 13 5.12 -57.20 -55.15
N LEU A 14 5.06 -55.91 -54.86
CA LEU A 14 5.64 -54.86 -55.69
C LEU A 14 6.40 -53.90 -54.76
N LEU A 15 7.72 -54.01 -54.82
CA LEU A 15 8.63 -53.02 -54.27
C LEU A 15 8.54 -51.76 -55.12
N SER A 16 8.25 -50.63 -54.49
CA SER A 16 8.44 -49.31 -55.10
C SER A 16 8.90 -48.39 -53.98
N ALA A 17 10.16 -47.99 -54.08
CA ALA A 17 10.81 -47.04 -53.21
C ALA A 17 10.06 -45.70 -53.21
N CYS A 18 9.69 -45.23 -52.02
CA CYS A 18 9.33 -43.83 -51.81
C CYS A 18 10.28 -43.23 -50.79
N SER A 19 10.99 -42.22 -51.30
CA SER A 19 11.85 -41.26 -50.63
C SER A 19 11.33 -40.87 -49.25
N SER A 20 12.19 -40.95 -48.24
CA SER A 20 11.98 -40.32 -46.94
C SER A 20 11.90 -38.81 -47.13
N GLY A 21 10.68 -38.27 -47.20
CA GLY A 21 10.42 -36.86 -47.00
C GLY A 21 10.52 -36.56 -45.53
N GLU A 22 11.58 -35.87 -45.11
CA GLU A 22 11.61 -35.19 -43.83
C GLU A 22 10.52 -34.12 -43.87
N GLU A 23 9.47 -34.30 -43.08
CA GLU A 23 8.50 -33.23 -42.84
C GLU A 23 9.25 -32.13 -42.07
N GLU A 24 9.61 -31.07 -42.80
CA GLU A 24 10.06 -29.82 -42.22
C GLU A 24 8.90 -29.24 -41.39
N GLN A 25 8.93 -29.52 -40.10
CA GLN A 25 8.02 -28.97 -39.13
C GLN A 25 8.19 -27.44 -39.14
N THR A 26 7.30 -26.74 -39.86
CA THR A 26 7.25 -25.28 -39.85
C THR A 26 7.09 -24.82 -38.42
N LYS A 27 8.17 -24.29 -37.83
CA LYS A 27 8.18 -23.62 -36.54
C LYS A 27 7.19 -22.47 -36.61
N ILE A 28 6.05 -22.61 -35.94
CA ILE A 28 5.15 -21.48 -35.66
C ILE A 28 6.03 -20.42 -34.98
N PRO A 29 6.07 -19.17 -35.46
CA PRO A 29 6.83 -18.13 -34.78
C PRO A 29 6.24 -17.99 -33.37
N GLU A 30 7.02 -18.37 -32.35
CA GLU A 30 6.72 -18.02 -30.97
C GLU A 30 6.61 -16.50 -30.93
N ILE A 31 5.39 -15.98 -30.74
CA ILE A 31 5.19 -14.58 -30.38
C ILE A 31 6.02 -14.41 -29.09
N PRO A 32 7.03 -13.52 -29.05
CA PRO A 32 7.81 -13.34 -27.85
C PRO A 32 6.85 -12.98 -26.71
N SER A 33 6.76 -13.87 -25.72
CA SER A 33 6.01 -13.61 -24.50
C SER A 33 6.60 -12.33 -23.91
N ALA A 34 5.79 -11.26 -23.85
CA ALA A 34 6.23 -10.00 -23.30
C ALA A 34 6.79 -10.25 -21.89
N LYS A 35 8.03 -9.82 -21.65
CA LYS A 35 8.69 -10.02 -20.36
C LYS A 35 7.86 -9.32 -19.29
N GLN A 36 7.24 -10.11 -18.42
CA GLN A 36 6.48 -9.57 -17.30
C GLN A 36 7.47 -9.16 -16.21
N ILE A 37 7.52 -7.87 -15.90
CA ILE A 37 8.33 -7.33 -14.82
C ILE A 37 7.40 -7.19 -13.61
N PRO A 38 7.63 -7.89 -12.49
CA PRO A 38 6.79 -7.76 -11.29
C PRO A 38 7.00 -6.40 -10.64
N ILE A 39 5.94 -5.88 -10.01
CA ILE A 39 5.99 -4.70 -9.16
C ILE A 39 6.13 -5.17 -7.71
N THR A 40 7.25 -4.83 -7.09
CA THR A 40 7.48 -4.99 -5.64
C THR A 40 7.65 -3.63 -4.99
N LEU A 41 7.41 -3.54 -3.67
CA LEU A 41 7.43 -2.27 -2.95
C LEU A 41 8.48 -2.26 -1.84
N ASN A 42 9.13 -1.11 -1.70
CA ASN A 42 9.84 -0.70 -0.49
C ASN A 42 9.16 0.55 0.06
N CYS A 43 8.06 0.35 0.80
CA CYS A 43 7.33 1.44 1.43
C CYS A 43 7.83 1.66 2.86
N VAL A 44 8.15 2.90 3.21
CA VAL A 44 8.65 3.31 4.53
C VAL A 44 7.88 4.52 5.04
N ALA A 45 7.62 4.56 6.36
CA ALA A 45 7.05 5.72 7.01
C ALA A 45 8.14 6.77 7.28
N SER A 46 7.87 8.02 6.90
CA SER A 46 8.70 9.18 7.20
C SER A 46 8.64 9.52 8.69
N THR A 47 9.79 9.81 9.28
CA THR A 47 9.89 10.36 10.64
C THR A 47 9.63 11.87 10.70
N THR A 48 9.43 12.52 9.55
CA THR A 48 9.08 13.96 9.42
C THR A 48 7.63 14.15 9.00
N SER A 49 6.97 15.22 9.48
CA SER A 49 5.58 15.54 9.13
C SER A 49 5.42 15.95 7.65
N ALA A 50 4.18 15.99 7.14
CA ALA A 50 3.84 16.31 5.75
C ALA A 50 4.56 17.55 5.18
N ASN A 51 4.82 18.55 6.04
CA ASN A 51 5.28 19.90 5.67
C ASN A 51 6.78 20.15 5.89
N GLU A 52 7.56 19.15 6.31
CA GLU A 52 9.01 19.28 6.47
C GLU A 52 9.79 18.51 5.38
N LYS A 53 10.99 19.02 5.06
CA LYS A 53 11.91 18.41 4.10
C LYS A 53 12.36 17.06 4.67
N ALA A 54 12.08 15.98 3.95
CA ALA A 54 12.31 14.61 4.41
C ALA A 54 13.79 14.40 4.78
N ASN A 55 14.06 14.18 6.06
CA ASN A 55 15.31 13.57 6.51
C ASN A 55 15.06 12.07 6.62
N VAL A 56 15.59 11.30 5.68
CA VAL A 56 15.61 9.82 5.80
C VAL A 56 16.68 9.46 6.83
N GLY A 57 16.34 9.59 8.10
CA GLY A 57 17.19 9.18 9.21
C GLY A 57 17.03 7.68 9.47
N THR A 58 18.13 6.94 9.51
CA THR A 58 18.23 5.53 9.94
C THR A 58 18.01 5.33 11.45
N ARG A 59 17.33 6.27 12.11
CA ARG A 59 16.97 6.17 13.53
C ARG A 59 15.45 6.29 13.61
N VAL A 60 14.83 5.11 13.70
CA VAL A 60 13.42 4.95 14.05
C VAL A 60 13.22 5.51 15.46
N THR A 61 12.48 6.60 15.57
CA THR A 61 11.81 6.94 16.83
C THR A 61 10.34 7.20 16.50
N ASP A 62 9.51 6.30 17.04
CA ASP A 62 8.04 6.15 16.96
C ASP A 62 7.41 5.64 15.65
N TRP A 63 7.65 4.34 15.43
CA TRP A 63 6.83 3.36 14.69
C TRP A 63 6.82 3.48 13.16
N GLY A 64 7.81 2.83 12.53
CA GLY A 64 7.62 2.32 11.17
C GLY A 64 6.55 1.23 11.15
N TYR A 65 6.25 0.70 9.96
CA TYR A 65 5.26 -0.35 9.80
C TYR A 65 5.54 -1.58 10.67
N GLU A 66 4.47 -2.12 11.27
CA GLU A 66 4.46 -3.30 12.12
C GLU A 66 3.99 -4.52 11.34
N SER A 67 4.41 -5.71 11.80
CA SER A 67 3.94 -6.97 11.21
C SER A 67 2.41 -6.99 11.16
N GLN A 68 1.86 -7.39 10.01
CA GLN A 68 0.44 -7.37 9.65
C GLN A 68 -0.17 -6.02 9.27
N ASP A 69 0.58 -4.92 9.28
CA ASP A 69 0.12 -3.66 8.72
C ASP A 69 -0.23 -3.80 7.25
N LYS A 70 -1.29 -3.09 6.85
CA LYS A 70 -1.84 -3.18 5.49
C LYS A 70 -1.92 -1.81 4.87
N ILE A 71 -1.37 -1.66 3.66
CA ILE A 71 -1.50 -0.45 2.84
C ILE A 71 -2.43 -0.70 1.66
N GLY A 72 -3.03 0.37 1.14
CA GLY A 72 -3.65 0.36 -0.18
C GLY A 72 -2.75 1.03 -1.21
N LEU A 73 -2.54 0.35 -2.34
CA LEU A 73 -1.77 0.84 -3.48
C LEU A 73 -2.67 1.12 -4.69
N TYR A 74 -2.49 2.29 -5.29
CA TYR A 74 -2.92 2.58 -6.64
C TYR A 74 -1.72 2.83 -7.55
N VAL A 75 -1.81 2.34 -8.78
CA VAL A 75 -0.80 2.58 -9.82
C VAL A 75 -1.49 3.16 -11.04
N VAL A 76 -0.96 4.27 -11.55
CA VAL A 76 -1.53 5.03 -12.66
C VAL A 76 -0.49 5.18 -13.76
N ASN A 77 -0.75 4.57 -14.92
CA ASN A 77 0.16 4.61 -16.06
C ASN A 77 0.19 5.99 -16.72
N TYR A 78 1.33 6.32 -17.31
CA TYR A 78 1.49 7.49 -18.17
C TYR A 78 0.92 7.19 -19.56
N ASN A 79 0.48 8.23 -20.25
CA ASN A 79 0.20 8.20 -21.69
C ASN A 79 1.32 8.96 -22.41
N GLY A 80 2.28 8.21 -22.95
CA GLY A 80 3.54 8.78 -23.43
C GLY A 80 4.29 9.48 -22.29
N THR A 81 4.47 10.79 -22.40
CA THR A 81 5.14 11.61 -21.38
C THR A 81 4.18 12.22 -20.35
N THR A 82 2.86 12.06 -20.54
CA THR A 82 1.85 12.70 -19.70
C THR A 82 1.42 11.77 -18.57
N PRO A 83 1.50 12.20 -17.29
CA PRO A 83 0.98 11.41 -16.18
C PRO A 83 -0.52 11.16 -16.33
N GLY A 84 -0.98 9.94 -16.05
CA GLY A 84 -2.40 9.67 -15.88
C GLY A 84 -2.94 10.31 -14.60
N THR A 85 -4.27 10.35 -14.46
CA THR A 85 -4.95 10.86 -13.26
C THR A 85 -5.51 9.70 -12.45
N LEU A 86 -5.24 9.67 -11.14
CA LEU A 86 -5.82 8.68 -10.23
C LEU A 86 -7.36 8.75 -10.28
N GLN A 87 -8.00 7.62 -10.57
CA GLN A 87 -9.45 7.46 -10.61
C GLN A 87 -9.95 6.61 -9.44
N ASN A 88 -11.27 6.59 -9.20
CA ASN A 88 -11.86 5.66 -8.22
C ASN A 88 -11.69 4.20 -8.64
N ASN A 89 -11.78 3.92 -9.94
CA ASN A 89 -11.69 2.59 -10.53
C ASN A 89 -10.99 2.66 -11.90
N GLY A 90 -10.51 1.53 -12.41
CA GLY A 90 -9.91 1.42 -13.75
C GLY A 90 -8.46 1.88 -13.85
N ASN A 91 -7.80 2.13 -12.72
CA ASN A 91 -6.35 2.34 -12.66
C ASN A 91 -5.59 1.05 -13.05
N HIS A 92 -4.29 1.16 -13.36
CA HIS A 92 -3.45 -0.01 -13.64
C HIS A 92 -3.44 -1.01 -12.48
N VAL A 93 -3.35 -0.47 -11.27
CA VAL A 93 -3.61 -1.19 -10.03
C VAL A 93 -4.62 -0.37 -9.23
N ASN A 94 -5.70 -1.02 -8.80
CA ASN A 94 -6.82 -0.34 -8.16
C ASN A 94 -6.98 -0.79 -6.70
N ASN A 95 -6.52 0.05 -5.76
CA ASN A 95 -6.57 -0.21 -4.31
C ASN A 95 -6.07 -1.61 -3.92
N MET A 96 -4.95 -2.06 -4.48
CA MET A 96 -4.38 -3.37 -4.13
C MET A 96 -3.86 -3.33 -2.70
N ARG A 97 -4.28 -4.29 -1.88
CA ARG A 97 -3.76 -4.43 -0.53
C ARG A 97 -2.36 -5.03 -0.56
N PHE A 98 -1.45 -4.46 0.22
CA PHE A 98 -0.19 -5.10 0.57
C PHE A 98 -0.11 -5.26 2.08
N THR A 99 0.40 -6.40 2.53
CA THR A 99 0.64 -6.70 3.95
C THR A 99 2.13 -6.67 4.26
N TYR A 100 2.51 -5.99 5.34
CA TYR A 100 3.89 -5.95 5.82
C TYR A 100 4.18 -7.11 6.77
N ASN A 101 5.26 -7.85 6.50
CA ASN A 101 5.84 -8.84 7.42
C ASN A 101 7.37 -8.78 7.33
N GLY A 102 7.94 -7.58 7.46
CA GLY A 102 9.36 -7.29 7.17
C GLY A 102 9.62 -6.99 5.69
N THR A 103 8.76 -7.47 4.78
CA THR A 103 8.65 -7.05 3.38
C THR A 103 7.18 -6.86 3.02
N TRP A 104 6.90 -6.19 1.90
CA TRP A 104 5.54 -5.95 1.41
C TRP A 104 5.08 -7.04 0.46
N THR A 105 4.02 -7.76 0.83
CA THR A 105 3.41 -8.81 0.00
C THR A 105 2.03 -8.36 -0.49
N PRO A 106 1.76 -8.31 -1.81
CA PRO A 106 0.44 -7.97 -2.31
C PRO A 106 -0.56 -9.12 -2.15
N ASP A 107 -1.86 -8.81 -2.16
CA ASP A 107 -2.91 -9.83 -2.23
C ASP A 107 -2.84 -10.66 -3.53
N ASN A 108 -2.42 -10.05 -4.63
CA ASN A 108 -2.16 -10.71 -5.91
C ASN A 108 -0.90 -10.11 -6.55
N GLU A 109 -0.15 -10.92 -7.29
CA GLU A 109 0.97 -10.42 -8.08
C GLU A 109 0.49 -9.35 -9.08
N ILE A 110 1.28 -8.27 -9.16
CA ILE A 110 1.04 -7.18 -10.08
C ILE A 110 2.30 -6.95 -10.90
N TYR A 111 2.12 -6.57 -12.16
CA TYR A 111 3.18 -6.43 -13.14
C TYR A 111 3.14 -5.05 -13.76
N TRP A 112 4.28 -4.56 -14.23
CA TRP A 112 4.33 -3.37 -15.07
C TRP A 112 3.52 -3.59 -16.33
N LYS A 113 2.91 -2.52 -16.87
CA LYS A 113 2.10 -2.59 -18.10
C LYS A 113 2.91 -3.14 -19.28
N ASP A 114 4.13 -2.64 -19.43
CA ASP A 114 5.12 -3.02 -20.43
C ASP A 114 6.50 -2.52 -19.96
N GLU A 115 7.54 -2.73 -20.76
CA GLU A 115 8.93 -2.38 -20.42
C GLU A 115 9.25 -0.87 -20.53
N SER A 116 8.30 -0.04 -20.96
CA SER A 116 8.53 1.38 -21.30
C SER A 116 7.59 2.36 -20.60
N THR A 117 6.37 1.95 -20.23
CA THR A 117 5.35 2.82 -19.66
C THR A 117 5.67 3.15 -18.21
N LYS A 118 5.95 4.43 -17.94
CA LYS A 118 6.09 4.95 -16.57
C LYS A 118 4.76 4.92 -15.82
N ALA A 119 4.85 4.90 -14.49
CA ALA A 119 3.67 4.99 -13.63
C ALA A 119 3.88 5.87 -12.39
N ASP A 120 2.78 6.47 -11.92
CA ASP A 120 2.66 7.08 -10.60
C ASP A 120 2.11 6.05 -9.60
N PHE A 121 2.68 6.02 -8.39
CA PHE A 121 2.32 5.13 -7.31
C PHE A 121 1.75 5.95 -6.15
N TYR A 122 0.53 5.63 -5.72
CA TYR A 122 -0.15 6.26 -4.59
C TYR A 122 -0.36 5.21 -3.51
N CYS A 123 0.14 5.47 -2.31
CA CYS A 123 0.10 4.56 -1.18
C CYS A 123 -0.55 5.24 0.02
N TYR A 124 -1.40 4.51 0.74
CA TYR A 124 -1.93 4.97 2.02
C TYR A 124 -2.04 3.85 3.06
N PHE A 125 -2.01 4.24 4.32
CA PHE A 125 -2.22 3.39 5.50
C PHE A 125 -3.23 4.07 6.43
N PRO A 126 -4.10 3.32 7.13
CA PRO A 126 -4.33 1.89 6.97
C PRO A 126 -5.13 1.56 5.71
N TYR A 127 -5.00 0.33 5.21
CA TYR A 127 -5.81 -0.17 4.08
C TYR A 127 -7.31 -0.06 4.39
N GLY A 128 -8.07 0.41 3.40
CA GLY A 128 -9.53 0.50 3.46
C GLY A 128 -10.17 0.35 2.08
N THR A 129 -11.42 0.77 1.98
CA THR A 129 -12.22 0.71 0.73
C THR A 129 -12.78 2.09 0.40
N PRO A 130 -11.94 3.04 -0.06
CA PRO A 130 -12.40 4.38 -0.43
C PRO A 130 -13.37 4.29 -1.61
N ALA A 131 -14.58 4.82 -1.45
CA ALA A 131 -15.54 4.95 -2.54
C ALA A 131 -15.20 6.11 -3.48
N ASP A 132 -14.53 7.15 -2.94
CA ASP A 132 -14.07 8.34 -3.66
C ASP A 132 -12.63 8.67 -3.22
N VAL A 133 -11.69 8.60 -4.17
CA VAL A 133 -10.27 8.87 -3.94
C VAL A 133 -10.00 10.36 -3.71
N THR A 134 -10.93 11.25 -4.03
CA THR A 134 -10.80 12.69 -3.78
C THR A 134 -11.35 13.13 -2.42
N SER A 135 -12.12 12.27 -1.75
CA SER A 135 -12.78 12.57 -0.47
C SER A 135 -12.92 11.33 0.42
N TYR A 136 -11.83 10.61 0.68
CA TYR A 136 -11.85 9.45 1.55
C TYR A 136 -12.07 9.85 3.01
N ALA A 137 -13.17 9.39 3.61
CA ALA A 137 -13.49 9.68 5.00
C ALA A 137 -12.65 8.85 5.97
N PHE A 138 -12.11 9.51 7.00
CA PHE A 138 -11.40 8.89 8.11
C PHE A 138 -11.80 9.58 9.43
N SER A 139 -11.70 8.87 10.55
CA SER A 139 -11.97 9.44 11.87
C SER A 139 -10.90 9.00 12.86
N VAL A 140 -10.39 9.94 13.64
CA VAL A 140 -9.63 9.63 14.86
C VAL A 140 -10.61 9.30 15.99
N LYS A 141 -10.14 8.56 16.99
CA LYS A 141 -10.92 8.20 18.17
C LYS A 141 -10.91 9.34 19.18
N GLU A 142 -12.07 9.56 19.81
CA GLU A 142 -12.20 10.45 20.97
C GLU A 142 -11.43 9.89 22.18
N ASP A 143 -11.42 8.57 22.37
CA ASP A 143 -10.63 7.91 23.40
C ASP A 143 -9.39 7.26 22.79
N GLN A 144 -8.21 7.85 23.03
CA GLN A 144 -6.90 7.33 22.60
C GLN A 144 -6.07 6.81 23.77
N SER A 145 -6.70 6.52 24.93
CA SER A 145 -6.02 6.12 26.16
C SER A 145 -5.28 4.78 26.10
N THR A 146 -5.50 4.00 25.04
CA THR A 146 -4.78 2.74 24.77
C THR A 146 -3.90 2.89 23.54
N GLU A 147 -2.76 2.19 23.52
CA GLU A 147 -1.84 2.21 22.37
C GLU A 147 -2.55 1.79 21.07
N THR A 148 -3.40 0.76 21.13
CA THR A 148 -4.22 0.31 19.98
C THR A 148 -5.16 1.41 19.49
N ALA A 149 -5.84 2.14 20.38
CA ALA A 149 -6.73 3.22 20.00
C ALA A 149 -5.96 4.41 19.40
N TYR A 150 -4.82 4.76 19.99
CA TYR A 150 -3.93 5.81 19.50
C TYR A 150 -3.35 5.48 18.11
N LYS A 151 -2.85 4.25 17.91
CA LYS A 151 -2.34 3.77 16.61
C LYS A 151 -3.44 3.72 15.54
N ALA A 152 -4.67 3.37 15.92
CA ALA A 152 -5.82 3.41 15.00
C ALA A 152 -6.21 4.82 14.53
N CYS A 153 -5.66 5.88 15.13
CA CYS A 153 -5.86 7.27 14.71
C CYS A 153 -4.82 7.73 13.68
N GLU A 154 -3.89 6.86 13.28
CA GLU A 154 -2.88 7.18 12.30
C GLU A 154 -3.40 7.03 10.87
N PHE A 155 -3.09 8.02 10.04
CA PHE A 155 -3.22 7.92 8.60
C PHE A 155 -1.93 8.37 7.94
N LEU A 156 -1.36 7.50 7.11
CA LEU A 156 -0.15 7.79 6.33
C LEU A 156 -0.49 7.84 4.85
N TYR A 157 0.14 8.75 4.13
CA TYR A 157 0.00 8.86 2.68
C TYR A 157 1.34 9.17 2.02
N GLY A 158 1.58 8.59 0.85
CA GLY A 158 2.78 8.80 0.06
C GLY A 158 2.51 8.65 -1.43
N LYS A 159 3.24 9.42 -2.22
CA LYS A 159 3.20 9.36 -3.68
C LYS A 159 4.62 9.36 -4.25
N THR A 160 4.90 8.41 -5.14
CA THR A 160 6.12 8.41 -5.97
C THR A 160 5.72 8.49 -7.43
N SER A 161 6.22 9.49 -8.16
CA SER A 161 5.81 9.78 -9.53
C SER A 161 6.82 9.32 -10.58
N GLY A 162 6.31 8.95 -11.76
CA GLY A 162 7.10 8.80 -12.98
C GLY A 162 8.14 7.69 -12.94
N VAL A 163 7.88 6.63 -12.17
CA VAL A 163 8.78 5.49 -12.03
C VAL A 163 8.77 4.69 -13.33
N ALA A 164 9.95 4.41 -13.88
CA ALA A 164 10.10 3.56 -15.05
C ALA A 164 10.06 2.07 -14.67
N PRO A 165 9.64 1.17 -15.58
CA PRO A 165 9.62 -0.26 -15.32
C PRO A 165 10.96 -0.79 -14.82
N THR A 166 10.94 -1.52 -13.72
CA THR A 166 12.13 -2.03 -13.05
C THR A 166 11.81 -3.30 -12.26
N ALA A 167 12.79 -4.20 -12.14
CA ALA A 167 12.72 -5.37 -11.27
C ALA A 167 13.02 -5.02 -9.80
N GLU A 168 13.62 -3.85 -9.55
CA GLU A 168 13.88 -3.35 -8.20
C GLU A 168 12.58 -2.91 -7.53
N ALA A 169 12.56 -2.96 -6.19
CA ALA A 169 11.42 -2.50 -5.42
C ALA A 169 11.18 -0.99 -5.60
N VAL A 170 9.92 -0.61 -5.85
CA VAL A 170 9.52 0.79 -5.95
C VAL A 170 9.53 1.41 -4.56
N ASN A 171 10.40 2.40 -4.38
CA ASN A 171 10.51 3.14 -3.13
C ASN A 171 9.34 4.12 -2.97
N ILE A 172 8.63 4.02 -1.84
CA ILE A 172 7.56 4.95 -1.48
C ILE A 172 7.77 5.42 -0.05
N THR A 173 7.78 6.73 0.16
CA THR A 173 7.82 7.30 1.51
C THR A 173 6.44 7.86 1.85
N THR A 174 5.80 7.30 2.87
CA THR A 174 4.54 7.81 3.40
C THR A 174 4.79 8.79 4.54
N LYS A 175 3.90 9.75 4.75
CA LYS A 175 3.99 10.75 5.83
C LYS A 175 2.71 10.76 6.64
N HIS A 176 2.80 11.10 7.93
CA HIS A 176 1.62 11.34 8.75
C HIS A 176 0.80 12.52 8.19
N MET A 177 -0.49 12.28 8.02
CA MET A 177 -1.45 13.24 7.47
C MET A 177 -2.10 14.14 8.52
N PHE A 178 -2.00 13.75 9.79
CA PHE A 178 -2.63 14.43 10.93
C PHE A 178 -1.58 14.98 11.89
N SER A 179 -2.03 15.89 12.74
CA SER A 179 -1.17 16.50 13.75
C SER A 179 -1.04 15.58 14.97
N CYS A 180 0.11 15.69 15.65
CA CYS A 180 0.35 15.04 16.92
C CYS A 180 0.63 16.12 17.97
N ALA A 181 -0.27 16.28 18.94
CA ALA A 181 -0.03 17.13 20.09
C ALA A 181 0.65 16.31 21.19
N VAL A 182 1.79 16.81 21.68
CA VAL A 182 2.50 16.26 22.84
C VAL A 182 2.40 17.27 23.97
N ILE A 183 1.68 16.90 25.03
CA ILE A 183 1.43 17.76 26.18
C ILE A 183 2.50 17.43 27.22
N ASN A 184 3.18 18.43 27.77
CA ASN A 184 4.19 18.24 28.82
C ASN A 184 3.69 18.87 30.11
N VAL A 185 3.39 18.07 31.13
CA VAL A 185 2.95 18.58 32.44
C VAL A 185 4.16 18.77 33.34
N LYS A 186 4.28 19.94 33.97
CA LYS A 186 5.40 20.29 34.87
C LYS A 186 4.90 20.90 36.16
N ALA A 187 5.65 20.70 37.25
CA ALA A 187 5.32 21.29 38.53
C ALA A 187 5.43 22.82 38.45
N GLY A 188 4.38 23.50 38.93
CA GLY A 188 4.36 24.94 39.12
C GLY A 188 4.42 25.31 40.60
N ASN A 189 4.30 26.60 40.92
CA ASN A 189 4.26 27.06 42.30
C ASN A 189 3.20 26.29 43.11
N GLY A 190 3.61 25.69 44.23
CA GLY A 190 2.74 24.87 45.09
C GLY A 190 2.82 23.36 44.84
N PHE A 191 3.59 22.91 43.86
CA PHE A 191 3.91 21.50 43.62
C PHE A 191 5.43 21.33 43.44
N THR A 192 5.97 20.21 43.90
CA THR A 192 7.27 19.68 43.44
C THR A 192 7.05 18.58 42.40
N ASP A 193 8.08 18.22 41.65
CA ASP A 193 8.01 17.08 40.71
C ASP A 193 7.62 15.78 41.41
N GLU A 194 8.05 15.56 42.66
CA GLU A 194 7.65 14.39 43.45
C GLU A 194 6.16 14.41 43.78
N THR A 195 5.62 15.55 44.21
CA THR A 195 4.19 15.67 44.52
C THR A 195 3.32 15.59 43.27
N LEU A 196 3.82 16.06 42.12
CA LEU A 196 3.16 15.95 40.83
C LEU A 196 3.09 14.50 40.37
N ALA A 197 4.21 13.76 40.49
CA ALA A 197 4.28 12.35 40.12
C ALA A 197 3.39 11.44 41.00
N GLN A 198 3.14 11.83 42.25
CA GLN A 198 2.22 11.13 43.16
C GLN A 198 0.75 11.53 42.96
N SER A 199 0.48 12.57 42.17
CA SER A 199 -0.88 13.06 41.93
C SER A 199 -1.57 12.28 40.81
N ALA A 200 -2.86 12.00 40.96
CA ALA A 200 -3.69 11.44 39.90
C ALA A 200 -4.12 12.55 38.92
N ILE A 201 -3.20 12.94 38.03
CA ILE A 201 -3.45 13.95 37.00
C ILE A 201 -4.08 13.28 35.77
N SER A 202 -5.07 13.94 35.18
CA SER A 202 -5.59 13.54 33.87
C SER A 202 -5.64 14.75 32.95
N VAL A 203 -5.28 14.54 31.68
CA VAL A 203 -5.30 15.57 30.66
C VAL A 203 -6.37 15.24 29.63
N LYS A 204 -7.06 16.27 29.12
CA LYS A 204 -8.01 16.15 28.01
C LYS A 204 -7.83 17.35 27.09
N MET A 205 -8.03 17.15 25.79
CA MET A 205 -8.01 18.23 24.81
C MET A 205 -9.41 18.48 24.27
N ASN A 206 -9.91 19.70 24.43
CA ASN A 206 -11.23 20.11 23.97
C ASN A 206 -11.13 20.86 22.64
N GLY A 207 -12.24 20.92 21.89
CA GLY A 207 -12.33 21.75 20.69
C GLY A 207 -11.86 21.08 19.41
N ILE A 208 -11.66 19.76 19.42
CA ILE A 208 -11.02 19.03 18.33
C ILE A 208 -12.05 18.37 17.42
N LYS A 209 -11.91 18.58 16.10
CA LYS A 209 -12.68 17.84 15.10
C LYS A 209 -12.06 16.46 14.93
N THR A 210 -12.88 15.41 14.99
CA THR A 210 -12.40 14.01 14.93
C THR A 210 -12.54 13.38 13.55
N GLY A 211 -13.30 13.98 12.64
CA GLY A 211 -13.43 13.52 11.27
C GLY A 211 -12.44 14.21 10.33
N ALA A 212 -12.11 13.53 9.23
CA ALA A 212 -11.34 14.10 8.12
C ALA A 212 -11.86 13.57 6.77
N THR A 213 -11.76 14.41 5.73
CA THR A 213 -11.80 13.97 4.33
C THR A 213 -10.40 14.07 3.74
N ILE A 214 -9.95 13.00 3.09
CA ILE A 214 -8.59 12.85 2.58
C ILE A 214 -8.65 12.71 1.07
N ASN A 215 -7.95 13.58 0.37
CA ASN A 215 -7.79 13.50 -1.07
C ASN A 215 -6.52 12.70 -1.40
N LEU A 216 -6.68 11.46 -1.83
CA LEU A 216 -5.59 10.55 -2.19
C LEU A 216 -4.91 10.94 -3.51
N THR A 217 -5.49 11.85 -4.31
CA THR A 217 -4.86 12.31 -5.55
C THR A 217 -3.73 13.33 -5.30
N ASN A 218 -3.78 14.04 -4.16
CA ASN A 218 -2.83 15.10 -3.83
C ASN A 218 -2.32 15.09 -2.39
N GLY A 219 -2.81 14.19 -1.53
CA GLY A 219 -2.39 14.10 -0.14
C GLY A 219 -2.82 15.29 0.70
N ILE A 220 -4.03 15.82 0.50
CA ILE A 220 -4.60 16.89 1.34
C ILE A 220 -5.68 16.29 2.25
N ALA A 221 -5.58 16.57 3.55
CA ALA A 221 -6.62 16.23 4.54
C ALA A 221 -7.35 17.48 5.03
N THR A 222 -8.67 17.40 5.16
CA THR A 222 -9.53 18.48 5.68
C THR A 222 -10.32 17.99 6.89
N ALA A 223 -10.23 18.69 8.01
CA ALA A 223 -10.96 18.33 9.23
C ALA A 223 -12.48 18.60 9.13
N THR A 224 -13.28 17.62 9.51
CA THR A 224 -14.75 17.61 9.41
C THR A 224 -15.40 17.25 10.75
N GLY A 225 -16.72 17.41 10.82
CA GLY A 225 -17.50 17.13 12.03
C GLY A 225 -17.48 18.26 13.04
N THR A 226 -18.01 17.95 14.23
CA THR A 226 -18.16 18.88 15.34
C THR A 226 -16.99 18.76 16.32
N ALA A 227 -16.78 19.80 17.12
CA ALA A 227 -15.75 19.80 18.15
C ALA A 227 -16.07 18.78 19.26
N LYS A 228 -15.05 18.03 19.66
CA LYS A 228 -15.09 16.96 20.68
C LYS A 228 -13.97 17.15 21.70
N THR A 229 -14.04 16.32 22.73
CA THR A 229 -12.96 16.14 23.72
C THR A 229 -12.22 14.85 23.41
N ILE A 230 -10.89 14.91 23.38
CA ILE A 230 -10.04 13.75 23.19
C ILE A 230 -9.33 13.38 24.50
N LEU A 231 -9.34 12.09 24.85
CA LEU A 231 -8.52 11.49 25.89
C LEU A 231 -7.19 11.05 25.28
N PRO A 232 -6.05 11.52 25.80
CA PRO A 232 -4.74 11.20 25.27
C PRO A 232 -4.32 9.77 25.59
N LEU A 233 -3.34 9.27 24.84
CA LEU A 233 -2.48 8.19 25.29
C LEU A 233 -1.56 8.74 26.39
N GLU A 234 -1.66 8.19 27.60
CA GLU A 234 -0.74 8.53 28.68
C GLU A 234 0.62 7.86 28.42
N ASN A 235 1.69 8.66 28.36
CA ASN A 235 3.06 8.19 28.16
C ASN A 235 3.97 8.87 29.20
N GLY A 236 3.89 8.42 30.44
CA GLY A 236 4.46 9.11 31.59
C GLY A 236 3.85 10.52 31.73
N ASN A 237 4.69 11.54 31.90
CA ASN A 237 4.25 12.94 32.00
C ASN A 237 3.98 13.61 30.62
N ASN A 238 4.00 12.83 29.54
CA ASN A 238 3.87 13.31 28.17
C ASN A 238 2.64 12.76 27.44
N PRO A 239 1.40 13.12 27.83
CA PRO A 239 0.21 12.71 27.09
C PRO A 239 0.27 13.08 25.60
N ARG A 240 -0.16 12.16 24.73
CA ARG A 240 -0.13 12.34 23.27
C ARG A 240 -1.51 12.20 22.63
N ILE A 241 -1.78 13.04 21.63
CA ILE A 241 -3.05 13.07 20.89
C ILE A 241 -2.79 13.20 19.39
N ARG A 242 -3.38 12.31 18.60
CA ARG A 242 -3.47 12.46 17.14
C ARG A 242 -4.81 13.10 16.74
N HIS A 243 -4.78 14.11 15.89
CA HIS A 243 -5.95 14.91 15.49
C HIS A 243 -5.82 15.55 14.10
#